data_AF-A0AAN0JPR4-F1
#
_entry.id   AF-A0AAN0JPR4-F1
#
_cell.length_a   1.000
_cell.length_b   1.000
_cell.length_c   1.000
_cell.angle_alpha   90.00
_cell.angle_beta   90.00
_cell.angle_gamma   90.00
#
_symmetry.space_group_name_H-M   'P 1'
#
loop_
_entity.id
_entity.type
_entity.pdbx_description
1 polymer ?
#
loop_
_entity_poly.entity_id
_entity_poly.type
_entity_poly.pdbx_seq_one_letter_code
_entity_poly.pdbx_strand_id
1 'polypeptide(L)'
;MKAVPNSWPFHFPVSSKKLPDYRMIITKPMDLQTMRKKCEADSYRSREEFLVDLNQIVDNSITYNGPTSPFTVTAQSMTEVGLQYLEEEREHFEQYESQLGPFDKSPLNEPEGLGGESGDEEAEEEDTSTNMT
;
A
#
# COMPACT_ATOMS: atom_id res chain seq x y z
N MET A 1 -7.93 2.85 -6.43
CA MET A 1 -7.22 1.66 -5.89
C MET A 1 -8.01 0.88 -4.84
N LYS A 2 -8.40 1.44 -3.67
CA LYS A 2 -9.18 0.68 -2.66
C LYS A 2 -10.57 0.21 -3.11
N ALA A 3 -11.13 0.84 -4.13
CA ALA A 3 -12.40 0.45 -4.75
C ALA A 3 -12.28 -0.80 -5.64
N VAL A 4 -11.06 -1.29 -5.92
CA VAL A 4 -10.87 -2.55 -6.67
C VAL A 4 -11.42 -3.71 -5.84
N PRO A 5 -12.31 -4.56 -6.39
CA PRO A 5 -12.84 -5.71 -5.67
C PRO A 5 -11.73 -6.61 -5.11
N ASN A 6 -11.94 -7.13 -3.90
CA ASN A 6 -10.99 -8.03 -3.20
C ASN A 6 -9.61 -7.42 -2.87
N SER A 7 -9.43 -6.09 -2.99
CA SER A 7 -8.14 -5.43 -2.72
C SER A 7 -7.77 -5.30 -1.24
N TRP A 8 -8.67 -5.66 -0.32
CA TRP A 8 -8.49 -5.50 1.13
C TRP A 8 -7.16 -6.06 1.70
N PRO A 9 -6.54 -7.15 1.18
CA PRO A 9 -5.26 -7.65 1.71
C PRO A 9 -4.10 -6.65 1.53
N PHE A 10 -4.23 -5.71 0.60
CA PHE A 10 -3.20 -4.72 0.28
C PHE A 10 -3.47 -3.35 0.93
N HIS A 11 -4.55 -3.22 1.72
CA HIS A 11 -4.94 -1.94 2.31
C HIS A 11 -4.09 -1.55 3.53
N PHE A 12 -3.45 -2.54 4.15
CA PHE A 12 -2.69 -2.42 5.39
C PHE A 12 -1.42 -3.28 5.33
N PRO A 13 -0.40 -3.00 6.16
CA PRO A 13 0.80 -3.82 6.23
C PRO A 13 0.46 -5.28 6.56
N VAL A 14 1.16 -6.22 5.91
CA VAL A 14 1.02 -7.64 6.22
C VAL A 14 1.48 -7.90 7.66
N SER A 15 0.59 -8.50 8.46
CA SER A 15 0.87 -8.81 9.86
C SER A 15 1.84 -9.98 9.99
N SER A 16 3.00 -9.73 10.58
CA SER A 16 3.99 -10.77 10.89
C SER A 16 3.51 -11.76 11.96
N LYS A 17 2.47 -11.43 12.74
CA LYS A 17 1.82 -12.41 13.64
C LYS A 17 1.02 -13.44 12.83
N LYS A 18 0.31 -12.98 11.78
CA LYS A 18 -0.54 -13.83 10.92
C LYS A 18 0.25 -14.61 9.87
N LEU A 19 1.30 -14.00 9.32
CA LEU A 19 2.22 -14.60 8.34
C LEU A 19 3.67 -14.39 8.80
N PRO A 20 4.19 -15.26 9.69
CA PRO A 20 5.53 -15.10 10.27
C PRO A 20 6.68 -15.14 9.26
N ASP A 21 6.51 -15.87 8.17
CA ASP A 21 7.51 -16.03 7.11
C ASP A 21 7.52 -14.87 6.11
N TYR A 22 6.49 -14.02 6.09
CA TYR A 22 6.35 -12.97 5.07
C TYR A 22 7.55 -12.03 5.06
N ARG A 23 8.02 -11.58 6.22
CA ARG A 23 9.20 -10.70 6.33
C ARG A 23 10.54 -11.42 6.14
N MET A 24 10.54 -12.75 6.15
CA MET A 24 11.73 -13.54 5.80
C MET A 24 11.90 -13.63 4.28
N ILE A 25 10.79 -13.63 3.54
CA ILE A 25 10.77 -13.74 2.08
C ILE A 25 10.77 -12.35 1.42
N ILE A 26 9.94 -11.43 1.93
CA ILE A 26 9.75 -10.08 1.38
C ILE A 26 10.61 -9.08 2.12
N THR A 27 11.62 -8.56 1.41
CA THR A 27 12.62 -7.64 1.96
C THR A 27 12.17 -6.18 1.99
N LYS A 28 11.25 -5.79 1.10
CA LYS A 28 10.69 -4.44 1.02
C LYS A 28 9.15 -4.46 1.04
N PRO A 29 8.52 -4.71 2.21
CA PRO A 29 7.07 -4.69 2.31
C PRO A 29 6.49 -3.33 1.91
N MET A 30 5.35 -3.35 1.23
CA MET A 30 4.61 -2.15 0.84
C MET A 30 3.11 -2.44 0.84
N ASP A 31 2.30 -1.42 1.13
CA ASP A 31 0.85 -1.48 1.20
C ASP A 31 0.24 -0.07 1.03
N LEU A 32 -1.07 0.01 0.76
CA LEU A 32 -1.73 1.29 0.48
C LEU A 32 -1.80 2.24 1.68
N GLN A 33 -1.79 1.75 2.92
CA GLN A 33 -1.72 2.63 4.09
C GLN A 33 -0.33 3.27 4.18
N THR A 34 0.73 2.48 3.99
CA THR A 34 2.11 3.00 3.98
C THR A 34 2.31 4.02 2.87
N MET A 35 1.83 3.75 1.65
CA MET A 35 1.86 4.73 0.56
C MET A 35 1.10 6.00 0.91
N ARG A 36 -0.11 5.89 1.50
CA ARG A 36 -0.87 7.07 1.93
C ARG A 36 -0.09 7.91 2.95
N LYS A 37 0.54 7.29 3.95
CA LYS A 37 1.38 7.98 4.93
C LYS A 37 2.56 8.70 4.26
N LYS A 38 3.18 8.09 3.24
CA LYS A 38 4.24 8.72 2.44
C LYS A 38 3.72 9.93 1.64
N CYS A 39 2.52 9.86 1.06
CA CYS A 39 1.88 11.02 0.43
C CYS A 39 1.63 12.15 1.43
N GLU A 40 1.05 11.83 2.60
CA GLU A 40 0.74 12.81 3.67
C GLU A 40 2.00 13.47 4.24
N ALA A 41 3.15 12.79 4.14
CA ALA A 41 4.46 13.29 4.57
C ALA A 41 5.28 13.93 3.44
N ASP A 42 4.68 14.26 2.29
CA ASP A 42 5.33 14.84 1.10
C ASP A 42 6.60 14.06 0.65
N SER A 43 6.58 12.74 0.87
CA SER A 43 7.71 11.84 0.60
C SER A 43 7.78 11.40 -0.87
N TYR A 44 6.74 11.65 -1.65
CA TYR A 44 6.77 11.49 -3.10
C TYR A 44 6.84 12.86 -3.75
N ARG A 45 7.93 13.13 -4.46
CA ARG A 45 8.14 14.37 -5.21
C ARG A 45 7.80 14.24 -6.69
N SER A 46 7.61 13.01 -7.16
CA SER A 46 7.06 12.75 -8.48
C SER A 46 6.18 11.50 -8.51
N ARG A 47 5.36 11.41 -9.54
CA ARG A 47 4.56 10.24 -9.86
C ARG A 47 5.41 8.98 -10.00
N GLU A 48 6.65 9.09 -10.50
CA GLU A 48 7.54 7.94 -10.66
C GLU A 48 7.91 7.33 -9.31
N GLU A 49 8.17 8.15 -8.28
CA GLU A 49 8.46 7.66 -6.93
C GLU A 49 7.24 6.97 -6.31
N PHE A 50 6.05 7.49 -6.55
CA PHE A 50 4.80 6.84 -6.16
C PHE A 50 4.61 5.50 -6.88
N LEU A 51 4.90 5.45 -8.19
CA LEU A 51 4.79 4.24 -9.00
C LEU A 51 5.78 3.14 -8.60
N VAL A 52 6.97 3.51 -8.12
CA VAL A 52 7.92 2.54 -7.57
C VAL A 52 7.29 1.75 -6.42
N ASP A 53 6.63 2.42 -5.48
CA ASP A 53 5.97 1.73 -4.36
C ASP A 53 4.71 0.98 -4.78
N LEU A 54 3.95 1.51 -5.75
CA LEU A 54 2.78 0.81 -6.28
C LEU A 54 3.19 -0.52 -6.93
N ASN A 55 4.24 -0.51 -7.75
CA ASN A 55 4.80 -1.71 -8.36
C ASN A 55 5.42 -2.65 -7.33
N GLN A 56 6.00 -2.12 -6.24
CA GLN A 56 6.53 -2.94 -5.15
C GLN A 56 5.45 -3.84 -4.52
N ILE A 57 4.18 -3.39 -4.45
CA ILE A 57 3.06 -4.23 -3.99
C ILE A 57 2.87 -5.44 -4.92
N VAL A 58 2.94 -5.22 -6.24
CA VAL A 58 2.81 -6.30 -7.24
C VAL A 58 3.98 -7.26 -7.15
N ASP A 59 5.21 -6.75 -7.11
CA ASP A 59 6.43 -7.56 -7.03
C ASP A 59 6.46 -8.42 -5.76
N ASN A 60 6.05 -7.85 -4.63
CA ASN A 60 5.91 -8.59 -3.38
C ASN A 60 4.86 -9.69 -3.49
N SER A 61 3.72 -9.40 -4.13
CA SER A 61 2.66 -10.38 -4.32
C SER A 61 3.11 -11.52 -5.25
N ILE A 62 3.81 -11.22 -6.35
CA ILE A 62 4.40 -12.23 -7.24
C ILE A 62 5.40 -13.10 -6.48
N THR A 63 6.28 -12.49 -5.70
CA THR A 63 7.34 -13.20 -4.97
C THR A 63 6.78 -14.16 -3.92
N TYR A 64 5.77 -13.72 -3.15
CA TYR A 64 5.20 -14.52 -2.06
C TYR A 64 4.09 -15.47 -2.54
N ASN A 65 3.18 -15.00 -3.39
CA ASN A 65 1.97 -15.73 -3.78
C ASN A 65 2.09 -16.42 -5.16
N GLY A 66 3.06 -16.04 -5.98
CA GLY A 66 3.21 -16.51 -7.36
C GLY A 66 2.48 -15.64 -8.40
N PRO A 67 2.91 -15.68 -9.69
CA PRO A 67 2.45 -14.74 -10.72
C PRO A 67 0.99 -14.91 -11.12
N THR A 68 0.41 -16.10 -10.95
CA THR A 68 -0.99 -16.40 -11.32
C THR A 68 -1.93 -16.44 -10.12
N SER A 69 -1.46 -16.05 -8.94
CA SER A 69 -2.29 -16.04 -7.73
C SER A 69 -3.40 -15.00 -7.85
N PRO A 70 -4.62 -15.27 -7.33
CA PRO A 70 -5.69 -14.27 -7.25
C PRO A 70 -5.23 -12.97 -6.56
N PHE A 71 -4.36 -13.07 -5.55
CA PHE A 71 -3.77 -11.90 -4.89
C PHE A 71 -2.92 -11.06 -5.86
N THR A 72 -2.08 -11.71 -6.66
CA THR A 72 -1.26 -11.05 -7.68
C THR A 72 -2.11 -10.39 -8.75
N VAL A 73 -3.16 -11.06 -9.23
CA VAL A 73 -4.11 -10.48 -10.20
C VAL A 73 -4.79 -9.25 -9.61
N THR A 74 -5.25 -9.30 -8.36
CA THR A 74 -5.83 -8.13 -7.70
C THR A 74 -4.83 -6.97 -7.55
N ALA A 75 -3.57 -7.26 -7.19
CA ALA A 75 -2.52 -6.24 -7.11
C ALA A 75 -2.22 -5.59 -8.47
N GLN A 76 -2.24 -6.37 -9.55
CA GLN A 76 -2.10 -5.87 -10.92
C GLN A 76 -3.28 -4.95 -11.29
N SER A 77 -4.52 -5.37 -11.02
CA SER A 77 -5.70 -4.52 -11.26
C SER A 77 -5.68 -3.22 -10.45
N MET A 78 -5.16 -3.24 -9.21
CA MET A 78 -4.94 -2.02 -8.43
C MET A 78 -3.94 -1.09 -9.11
N THR A 79 -2.85 -1.64 -9.65
CA THR A 79 -1.81 -0.90 -10.35
C THR A 79 -2.32 -0.30 -11.65
N GLU A 80 -3.09 -1.05 -12.43
CA GLU A 80 -3.76 -0.56 -13.64
C GLU A 80 -4.67 0.64 -13.37
N VAL A 81 -5.52 0.55 -12.33
CA VAL A 81 -6.38 1.68 -11.92
C VAL A 81 -5.55 2.88 -11.45
N GLY A 82 -4.44 2.65 -10.74
CA GLY A 82 -3.53 3.71 -10.32
C GLY A 82 -2.86 4.41 -11.50
N LEU A 83 -2.35 3.64 -12.47
CA LEU A 83 -1.75 4.16 -13.70
C LEU A 83 -2.75 4.94 -14.55
N GLN A 84 -3.96 4.42 -14.71
CA GLN A 84 -5.02 5.13 -15.43
C GLN A 84 -5.30 6.49 -14.81
N TYR A 85 -5.42 6.57 -13.49
CA TYR A 85 -5.65 7.85 -12.81
C TYR A 85 -4.49 8.83 -12.96
N LEU A 86 -3.24 8.36 -12.86
CA LEU A 86 -2.06 9.20 -13.07
C LEU A 86 -1.95 9.73 -14.49
N GLU A 87 -2.43 8.98 -15.48
CA GLU A 87 -2.47 9.42 -16.86
C GLU A 87 -3.61 10.42 -17.11
N GLU A 88 -4.80 10.16 -16.55
CA GLU A 88 -5.95 11.07 -16.63
C GLU A 88 -5.63 12.44 -16.01
N GLU A 89 -4.88 12.46 -14.91
CA GLU A 89 -4.48 13.68 -14.20
C GLU A 89 -3.05 14.14 -14.58
N ARG A 90 -2.51 13.68 -15.70
CA ARG A 90 -1.09 13.84 -16.07
C ARG A 90 -0.63 15.30 -15.99
N GLU A 91 -1.38 16.22 -16.60
CA GLU A 91 -1.01 17.64 -16.64
C GLU A 91 -1.03 18.29 -15.25
N HIS A 92 -1.97 17.90 -14.38
CA HIS A 92 -2.07 18.41 -13.02
C HIS A 92 -0.85 18.03 -12.20
N PHE A 93 -0.45 16.75 -12.27
CA PHE A 93 0.76 16.27 -11.62
C PHE A 93 2.02 16.91 -12.21
N GLU A 94 2.11 17.13 -13.53
CA GLU A 94 3.31 17.74 -14.15
C GLU A 94 3.50 19.18 -13.64
N GLN A 95 2.40 19.91 -13.52
CA GLN A 95 2.40 21.26 -12.96
C GLN A 95 2.81 21.26 -11.49
N TYR A 96 2.31 20.32 -10.68
CA TYR A 96 2.67 20.19 -9.27
C TYR A 96 4.16 19.84 -9.10
N GLU A 97 4.65 18.85 -9.84
CA GLU A 97 6.05 18.42 -9.86
C GLU A 97 6.99 19.58 -10.23
N SER A 98 6.62 20.42 -11.20
CA SER A 98 7.42 21.58 -11.61
C SER A 98 7.59 22.63 -10.49
N GLN A 99 6.60 22.75 -9.60
CA GLN A 99 6.59 23.72 -8.50
C GLN A 99 7.43 23.28 -7.30
N LEU A 100 7.71 21.97 -7.17
CA LEU A 100 8.49 21.42 -6.05
C LEU A 100 9.99 21.75 -6.10
N GLY A 101 10.49 22.29 -7.22
CA GLY A 101 11.88 22.75 -7.40
C GLY A 101 12.93 21.63 -7.43
N PRO A 102 14.20 21.94 -7.76
CA PRO A 102 15.30 20.96 -7.74
C PRO A 102 15.68 20.53 -6.32
N PHE A 103 15.93 19.23 -6.14
CA PHE A 103 16.21 18.58 -4.86
C PHE A 103 17.49 19.10 -4.18
N ASP A 104 17.40 19.51 -2.91
CA ASP A 104 18.53 19.48 -1.99
C ASP A 104 18.61 18.08 -1.37
N LYS A 105 19.72 17.36 -1.60
CA LYS A 105 20.00 16.01 -1.08
C LYS A 105 20.26 15.96 0.43
N SER A 106 20.00 17.04 1.15
CA SER A 106 20.03 17.04 2.61
C SER A 106 19.07 15.98 3.14
N PRO A 107 19.49 15.09 4.06
CA PRO A 107 18.60 14.09 4.63
C PRO A 107 17.44 14.81 5.32
N LEU A 108 16.24 14.67 4.76
CA LEU A 108 15.02 14.95 5.51
C LEU A 108 15.05 14.00 6.71
N ASN A 109 15.10 14.60 7.90
CA ASN A 109 15.07 13.99 9.22
C ASN A 109 14.38 12.61 9.18
N GLU A 110 15.15 11.52 9.24
CA GLU A 110 14.58 10.18 9.38
C GLU A 110 13.70 10.22 10.64
N PRO A 111 12.38 9.92 10.56
CA PRO A 111 11.62 9.74 11.78
C PRO A 111 12.20 8.51 12.49
N GLU A 112 13.00 8.76 13.52
CA GLU A 112 13.48 7.73 14.43
C GLU A 112 12.28 6.92 14.92
N GLY A 113 12.25 5.63 14.58
CA GLY A 113 11.50 4.61 15.29
C GLY A 113 9.99 4.77 15.30
N LEU A 114 9.31 4.33 14.24
CA LEU A 114 8.01 3.68 14.41
C LEU A 114 8.23 2.23 14.84
N GLY A 115 8.73 2.08 16.07
CA GLY A 115 8.59 0.87 16.87
C GLY A 115 7.11 0.58 17.09
N GLY A 116 6.75 -0.70 16.99
CA GLY A 116 5.37 -1.12 16.88
C GLY A 116 4.53 -0.85 18.12
N GLU A 117 3.28 -0.45 17.88
CA GLU A 117 2.19 -0.71 18.81
C GLU A 117 1.13 -1.51 18.06
N SER A 118 1.00 -2.77 18.45
CA SER A 118 -0.16 -3.61 18.15
C SER A 118 -1.31 -3.15 19.04
N GLY A 119 -2.30 -2.47 18.45
CA GLY A 119 -3.66 -2.42 18.98
C GLY A 119 -4.47 -3.48 18.27
N ASP A 120 -4.64 -4.63 18.92
CA ASP A 120 -5.56 -5.67 18.48
C ASP A 120 -6.99 -5.14 18.73
N GLU A 121 -7.74 -4.79 17.67
CA GLU A 121 -9.19 -4.60 17.75
C GLU A 121 -9.85 -5.98 17.58
N GLU A 122 -10.34 -6.52 18.71
CA GLU A 122 -11.22 -7.68 18.74
C GLU A 122 -12.55 -7.32 18.05
N ALA A 123 -12.88 -8.05 16.99
CA ALA A 123 -14.23 -8.08 16.46
C ALA A 123 -15.02 -9.10 17.27
N GLU A 124 -15.95 -8.64 18.12
CA GLU A 124 -16.92 -9.52 18.74
C GLU A 124 -17.96 -9.97 17.70
N GLU A 125 -18.04 -11.28 17.47
CA GLU A 125 -19.17 -11.92 16.80
C GLU A 125 -20.27 -12.16 17.83
N GLU A 126 -21.41 -11.46 17.72
CA GLU A 126 -22.66 -11.90 18.36
C GLU A 126 -23.44 -12.81 17.42
N ASP A 127 -23.33 -14.12 17.65
CA ASP A 127 -24.35 -15.11 17.31
C ASP A 127 -25.23 -15.36 18.54
N THR A 128 -26.52 -14.99 18.47
CA THR A 128 -27.56 -15.81 19.12
C THR A 128 -28.81 -15.88 18.26
N SER A 129 -28.91 -16.99 17.54
CA SER A 129 -30.08 -17.85 17.34
C SER A 129 -31.43 -17.40 17.97
N THR A 130 -32.46 -17.40 17.10
CA THR A 130 -33.80 -18.02 17.27
C THR A 130 -34.52 -17.86 18.61
N ASN A 131 -35.70 -17.22 18.58
CA ASN A 131 -36.86 -17.80 19.25
C ASN A 131 -38.17 -17.52 18.49
N MET A 132 -38.82 -18.62 18.11
CA MET A 132 -40.24 -18.66 17.81
C MET A 132 -41.02 -18.35 19.10
N THR A 133 -42.05 -17.52 19.01
CA THR A 133 -43.40 -17.77 19.56
C THR A 133 -44.38 -16.90 18.80
#